data_AF-A0A072V251-F1
#
_entry.id   AF-A0A072V251-F1
#
_cell.length_a   1.000
_cell.length_b   1.000
_cell.length_c   1.000
_cell.angle_alpha   90.00
_cell.angle_beta   90.00
_cell.angle_gamma   90.00
#
_symmetry.space_group_name_H-M   'P 1'
#
loop_
_entity.id
_entity.type
_entity.pdbx_description
1 polymer ?
#
loop_
_entity_poly.entity_id
_entity_poly.type
_entity_poly.pdbx_seq_one_letter_code
_entity_poly.pdbx_strand_id
1 'polypeptide(L)'
;MNVAKQTSSYSFIIIIRRLNMFLTWPNALKITLLLLLVSAIVVACFTLPIEKILKDFLIWVDQDLGPWGPLALAVAYIPLTILAVPASVLTLGGGYLFGLPVGIVADSVGATIGAVAAFLLGGTIGKSFVASKLKDYPQFKSVSIATQRSGFKIVFLLRLVPLLPYNILNYLLSVTPVPLWEYTLASWLGMMPLTVALVYAGTTLKDISDVTHGWGEFSKTRWAMIIFSLVISVVMMICVTKVAKSALDKALAECEKDMDDTTSSEQLIVTETSVGLNQPLVNEIDQDQANQQK
;
A
#
# COMPACT_ATOMS: atom_id res chain seq x y z
N MET A 1 8.16 -57.67 10.22
CA MET A 1 7.82 -56.93 8.98
C MET A 1 6.42 -56.27 9.05
N ASN A 2 6.02 -55.68 10.19
CA ASN A 2 4.66 -55.16 10.37
C ASN A 2 4.55 -53.78 11.05
N VAL A 3 5.68 -53.16 11.44
CA VAL A 3 5.67 -51.86 12.14
C VAL A 3 5.76 -50.68 11.17
N ALA A 4 6.41 -50.86 10.01
CA ALA A 4 6.61 -49.80 9.02
C ALA A 4 5.34 -49.43 8.19
N LYS A 5 4.34 -50.31 8.12
CA LYS A 5 3.06 -50.01 7.45
C LYS A 5 2.09 -49.22 8.32
N GLN A 6 2.20 -49.34 9.65
CA GLN A 6 1.27 -48.69 10.58
C GLN A 6 1.53 -47.17 10.70
N THR A 7 2.80 -46.75 10.70
CA THR A 7 3.20 -45.34 10.84
C THR A 7 2.88 -44.48 9.61
N SER A 8 2.83 -45.08 8.42
CA SER A 8 2.46 -44.38 7.18
C SER A 8 0.98 -43.97 7.16
N SER A 9 0.09 -44.81 7.72
CA SER A 9 -1.34 -44.53 7.76
C SER A 9 -1.71 -43.40 8.74
N TYR A 10 -1.02 -43.28 9.89
CA TYR A 10 -1.30 -42.21 10.85
C TYR A 10 -0.86 -40.82 10.35
N SER A 11 0.28 -40.73 9.66
CA SER A 11 0.73 -39.46 9.04
C SER A 11 -0.22 -39.00 7.93
N PHE A 12 -0.76 -39.94 7.15
CA PHE A 12 -1.71 -39.64 6.08
C PHE A 12 -3.06 -39.15 6.63
N ILE A 13 -3.57 -39.77 7.69
CA ILE A 13 -4.82 -39.37 8.37
C ILE A 13 -4.68 -38.00 9.04
N ILE A 14 -3.52 -37.66 9.62
CA ILE A 14 -3.25 -36.35 10.21
C ILE A 14 -3.16 -35.25 9.14
N ILE A 15 -2.57 -35.54 7.97
CA ILE A 15 -2.49 -34.60 6.85
C ILE A 15 -3.87 -34.32 6.25
N ILE A 16 -4.71 -35.35 6.08
CA ILE A 16 -6.10 -35.18 5.59
C ILE A 16 -6.95 -34.39 6.59
N ARG A 17 -6.77 -34.64 7.90
CA ARG A 17 -7.50 -33.92 8.96
C ARG A 17 -7.05 -32.46 9.11
N ARG A 18 -5.79 -32.13 8.76
CA ARG A 18 -5.29 -30.74 8.67
C ARG A 18 -5.80 -30.00 7.43
N LEU A 19 -6.06 -30.70 6.33
CA LEU A 19 -6.66 -30.10 5.12
C LEU A 19 -8.13 -29.72 5.34
N ASN A 20 -8.88 -30.53 6.09
CA ASN A 20 -10.33 -30.33 6.28
C ASN A 20 -10.69 -29.18 7.26
N MET A 21 -9.68 -28.54 7.87
CA MET A 21 -9.87 -27.46 8.84
C MET A 21 -9.81 -26.04 8.21
N PHE A 22 -9.47 -25.93 6.92
CA PHE A 22 -9.46 -24.65 6.18
C PHE A 22 -10.76 -24.34 5.47
N LEU A 23 -11.74 -25.25 5.50
CA LEU A 23 -12.99 -25.12 4.75
C LEU A 23 -14.21 -25.21 5.68
N THR A 24 -14.25 -24.36 6.71
CA THR A 24 -15.55 -24.07 7.33
C THR A 24 -16.43 -23.43 6.27
N TRP A 25 -17.50 -24.13 5.90
CA TRP A 25 -18.53 -23.77 4.92
C TRP A 25 -18.90 -22.26 4.86
N PRO A 26 -19.00 -21.51 5.97
CA PRO A 26 -19.22 -20.06 5.93
C PRO A 26 -18.06 -19.23 5.35
N ASN A 27 -16.79 -19.66 5.48
CA ASN A 27 -15.64 -18.97 4.92
C ASN A 27 -15.44 -19.30 3.43
N ALA A 28 -15.79 -20.52 3.01
CA ALA A 28 -15.84 -20.90 1.61
C ALA A 28 -16.88 -20.05 0.86
N LEU A 29 -18.08 -19.89 1.41
CA LEU A 29 -19.12 -19.01 0.85
C LEU A 29 -18.67 -17.55 0.75
N LYS A 30 -18.01 -17.01 1.78
CA LYS A 30 -17.45 -15.65 1.75
C LYS A 30 -16.38 -15.48 0.69
N ILE A 31 -15.48 -16.46 0.53
CA ILE A 31 -14.41 -16.43 -0.47
C ILE A 31 -14.98 -16.57 -1.88
N THR A 32 -15.97 -17.45 -2.10
CA THR A 32 -16.67 -17.59 -3.38
C THR A 32 -17.46 -16.33 -3.72
N LEU A 33 -18.15 -15.72 -2.75
CA LEU A 33 -18.86 -14.45 -2.94
C LEU A 33 -17.88 -13.31 -3.26
N LEU A 34 -16.73 -13.26 -2.58
CA LEU A 34 -15.70 -12.26 -2.83
C LEU A 34 -15.04 -12.46 -4.21
N LEU A 35 -14.75 -13.71 -4.61
CA LEU A 35 -14.25 -14.04 -5.94
C LEU A 35 -15.28 -13.73 -7.03
N LEU A 36 -16.56 -13.99 -6.79
CA LEU A 36 -17.65 -13.67 -7.71
C LEU A 36 -17.85 -12.15 -7.81
N LEU A 37 -17.71 -11.42 -6.70
CA LEU A 37 -17.74 -9.97 -6.67
C LEU A 37 -16.53 -9.36 -7.40
N VAL A 38 -15.31 -9.86 -7.16
CA VAL A 38 -14.09 -9.44 -7.86
C VAL A 38 -14.20 -9.78 -9.35
N SER A 39 -14.68 -10.98 -9.70
CA SER A 39 -14.93 -11.37 -11.09
C SER A 39 -15.99 -10.48 -11.74
N ALA A 40 -17.09 -10.17 -11.05
CA ALA A 40 -18.12 -9.28 -11.53
C ALA A 40 -17.60 -7.85 -11.70
N ILE A 41 -16.74 -7.36 -10.80
CA ILE A 41 -16.07 -6.06 -10.91
C ILE A 41 -15.11 -6.04 -12.09
N VAL A 42 -14.29 -7.09 -12.27
CA VAL A 42 -13.37 -7.19 -13.41
C VAL A 42 -14.14 -7.27 -14.71
N VAL A 43 -15.15 -8.13 -14.81
CA VAL A 43 -16.03 -8.23 -15.99
C VAL A 43 -16.72 -6.90 -16.23
N ALA A 44 -17.31 -6.27 -15.21
CA ALA A 44 -17.93 -4.95 -15.31
C ALA A 44 -16.93 -3.86 -15.73
N CYS A 45 -15.66 -3.92 -15.30
CA CYS A 45 -14.63 -2.99 -15.74
C CYS A 45 -14.24 -3.15 -17.22
N PHE A 46 -14.36 -4.37 -17.76
CA PHE A 46 -14.09 -4.65 -19.18
C PHE A 46 -15.35 -4.55 -20.06
N THR A 47 -16.55 -4.73 -19.51
CA THR A 47 -17.82 -4.73 -20.26
C THR A 47 -18.59 -3.41 -20.15
N LEU A 48 -18.47 -2.68 -19.04
CA LEU A 48 -19.04 -1.35 -18.92
C LEU A 48 -18.09 -0.35 -19.59
N PRO A 49 -18.61 0.58 -20.40
CA PRO A 49 -17.82 1.69 -20.91
C PRO A 49 -17.58 2.69 -19.77
N ILE A 50 -16.73 2.33 -18.80
CA ILE A 50 -16.39 3.13 -17.62
C ILE A 50 -15.97 4.53 -18.04
N GLU A 51 -15.15 4.64 -19.08
CA GLU A 51 -14.75 5.94 -19.64
C GLU A 51 -15.96 6.78 -20.07
N LYS A 52 -16.96 6.17 -20.70
CA LYS A 52 -18.19 6.87 -21.12
C LYS A 52 -19.01 7.29 -19.90
N ILE A 53 -19.18 6.39 -18.92
CA ILE A 53 -19.92 6.70 -17.69
C ILE A 53 -19.26 7.84 -16.93
N LEU A 54 -17.93 7.84 -16.80
CA LEU A 54 -17.19 8.90 -16.13
C LEU A 54 -17.25 10.22 -16.93
N LYS A 55 -17.20 10.16 -18.26
CA LYS A 55 -17.42 11.34 -19.12
C LYS A 55 -18.83 11.90 -18.97
N ASP A 56 -19.84 11.05 -19.06
CA ASP A 56 -21.25 11.45 -18.89
C ASP A 56 -21.48 12.03 -17.49
N PHE A 57 -20.86 11.46 -16.45
CA PHE A 57 -20.86 12.00 -15.09
C PHE A 57 -20.19 13.38 -15.01
N LEU A 58 -19.02 13.56 -15.63
CA LEU A 58 -18.32 14.85 -15.68
C LEU A 58 -19.15 15.91 -16.39
N ILE A 59 -19.82 15.55 -17.49
CA ILE A 59 -20.73 16.46 -18.22
C ILE A 59 -21.91 16.86 -17.34
N TRP A 60 -22.54 15.90 -16.66
CA TRP A 60 -23.62 16.17 -15.71
C TRP A 60 -23.17 17.07 -14.54
N VAL A 61 -21.96 16.83 -14.02
CA VAL A 61 -21.36 17.66 -12.96
C VAL A 61 -21.15 19.11 -13.43
N ASP A 62 -20.72 19.30 -14.67
CA ASP A 62 -20.52 20.63 -15.26
C ASP A 62 -21.85 21.36 -15.50
N GLN A 63 -22.85 20.66 -16.02
CA GLN A 63 -24.11 21.26 -16.47
C GLN A 63 -25.12 21.48 -15.34
N ASP A 64 -25.25 20.54 -14.40
CA ASP A 64 -26.37 20.51 -13.45
C ASP A 64 -25.99 20.86 -12.01
N LEU A 65 -24.72 20.73 -11.63
CA LEU A 65 -24.31 20.84 -10.21
C LEU A 65 -23.70 22.18 -9.81
N GLY A 66 -23.18 22.95 -10.79
CA GLY A 66 -22.58 24.26 -10.54
C GLY A 66 -21.60 24.26 -9.35
N PRO A 67 -21.83 25.05 -8.28
CA PRO A 67 -20.92 25.12 -7.13
C PRO A 67 -20.71 23.82 -6.34
N TRP A 68 -21.63 22.86 -6.43
CA TRP A 68 -21.55 21.59 -5.71
C TRP A 68 -20.75 20.51 -6.45
N GLY A 69 -20.35 20.78 -7.69
CA GLY A 69 -19.60 19.83 -8.52
C GLY A 69 -18.34 19.24 -7.87
N PRO A 70 -17.50 20.03 -7.18
CA PRO A 70 -16.32 19.50 -6.47
C PRO A 70 -16.67 18.49 -5.37
N LEU A 71 -17.80 18.69 -4.67
CA LEU A 71 -18.25 17.75 -3.64
C LEU A 71 -18.73 16.44 -4.28
N ALA A 72 -19.46 16.51 -5.38
CA ALA A 72 -19.90 15.31 -6.11
C ALA A 72 -18.71 14.51 -6.66
N LEU A 73 -17.68 15.19 -7.17
CA LEU A 73 -16.42 14.53 -7.53
C LEU A 73 -15.80 13.81 -6.34
N ALA A 74 -15.66 14.49 -5.19
CA ALA A 74 -15.08 13.90 -3.99
C ALA A 74 -15.85 12.67 -3.50
N VAL A 75 -17.19 12.70 -3.57
CA VAL A 75 -18.04 11.55 -3.22
C VAL A 75 -17.87 10.41 -4.22
N ALA A 76 -17.75 10.70 -5.51
CA ALA A 76 -17.56 9.69 -6.54
C ALA A 76 -16.22 8.92 -6.42
N TYR A 77 -15.18 9.53 -5.81
CA TYR A 77 -13.92 8.82 -5.51
C TYR A 77 -14.09 7.61 -4.60
N ILE A 78 -15.03 7.66 -3.67
CA ILE A 78 -15.20 6.64 -2.64
C ILE A 78 -15.57 5.29 -3.28
N PRO A 79 -16.68 5.16 -4.04
CA PRO A 79 -17.01 3.90 -4.69
C PRO A 79 -15.98 3.49 -5.74
N LEU A 80 -15.39 4.44 -6.49
CA LEU A 80 -14.34 4.11 -7.48
C LEU A 80 -13.12 3.47 -6.83
N THR A 81 -12.67 4.01 -5.70
CA THR A 81 -11.53 3.47 -4.94
C THR A 81 -11.85 2.09 -4.38
N ILE A 82 -13.06 1.88 -3.86
CA ILE A 82 -13.51 0.59 -3.32
C ILE A 82 -13.61 -0.46 -4.43
N LEU A 83 -14.22 -0.12 -5.57
CA LEU A 83 -14.38 -1.01 -6.73
C LEU A 83 -13.10 -1.19 -7.54
N ALA A 84 -11.98 -0.63 -7.08
CA ALA A 84 -10.70 -0.67 -7.76
C ALA A 84 -10.72 -0.10 -9.19
N VAL A 85 -11.63 0.83 -9.48
CA VAL A 85 -11.74 1.52 -10.77
C VAL A 85 -10.62 2.55 -10.90
N PRO A 86 -10.02 2.72 -12.09
CA PRO A 86 -9.02 3.77 -12.33
C PRO A 86 -9.62 5.16 -12.11
N ALA A 87 -9.19 5.86 -11.06
CA ALA A 87 -9.69 7.20 -10.73
C ALA A 87 -9.02 8.33 -11.52
N SER A 88 -8.05 8.01 -12.39
CA SER A 88 -7.29 8.99 -13.19
C SER A 88 -8.19 9.89 -14.05
N VAL A 89 -9.28 9.35 -14.59
CA VAL A 89 -10.25 10.11 -15.40
C VAL A 89 -10.99 11.14 -14.54
N LEU A 90 -11.31 10.82 -13.27
CA LEU A 90 -11.89 11.78 -12.34
C LEU A 90 -10.91 12.87 -11.95
N THR A 91 -9.63 12.53 -11.72
CA THR A 91 -8.59 13.53 -11.35
C THR A 91 -8.38 14.51 -12.50
N LEU A 92 -8.25 14.00 -13.72
CA LEU A 92 -8.12 14.80 -14.94
C LEU A 92 -9.37 15.65 -15.17
N GLY A 93 -10.55 15.05 -15.03
CA GLY A 93 -11.83 15.73 -15.16
C GLY A 93 -12.03 16.83 -14.12
N GLY A 94 -11.58 16.63 -12.88
CA GLY A 94 -11.62 17.65 -11.84
C GLY A 94 -10.75 18.87 -12.15
N GLY A 95 -9.56 18.66 -12.69
CA GLY A 95 -8.70 19.74 -13.20
C GLY A 95 -9.29 20.44 -14.41
N TYR A 96 -9.87 19.69 -15.34
CA TYR A 96 -10.54 20.23 -16.52
C TYR A 96 -11.75 21.10 -16.11
N LEU A 97 -12.63 20.62 -15.25
CA LEU A 97 -13.85 21.35 -14.88
C LEU A 97 -13.58 22.53 -13.94
N PHE A 98 -12.86 22.28 -12.84
CA PHE A 98 -12.77 23.20 -11.70
C PHE A 98 -11.43 23.93 -11.59
N GLY A 99 -10.47 23.62 -12.46
CA GLY A 99 -9.12 24.17 -12.42
C GLY A 99 -8.28 23.63 -11.27
N LEU A 100 -7.08 24.20 -11.12
CA LEU A 100 -6.04 23.65 -10.26
C LEU A 100 -6.38 23.63 -8.76
N PRO A 101 -6.71 24.75 -8.09
CA PRO A 101 -6.86 24.76 -6.63
C PRO A 101 -8.07 23.95 -6.17
N VAL A 102 -9.21 24.07 -6.86
CA VAL A 102 -10.44 23.36 -6.49
C VAL A 102 -10.33 21.88 -6.85
N GLY A 103 -9.76 21.56 -8.02
CA GLY A 103 -9.51 20.17 -8.44
C GLY A 103 -8.61 19.42 -7.48
N ILE A 104 -7.51 20.04 -7.01
CA ILE A 104 -6.60 19.42 -6.02
C ILE A 104 -7.33 19.17 -4.70
N VAL A 105 -8.09 20.13 -4.19
CA VAL A 105 -8.80 19.97 -2.91
C VAL A 105 -9.87 18.87 -3.01
N ALA A 106 -10.68 18.88 -4.06
CA ALA A 106 -11.72 17.88 -4.26
C ALA A 106 -11.15 16.47 -4.45
N ASP A 107 -10.12 16.33 -5.30
CA ASP A 107 -9.42 15.06 -5.54
C ASP A 107 -8.77 14.54 -4.26
N SER A 108 -7.99 15.39 -3.57
CA SER A 108 -7.24 14.96 -2.38
C SER A 108 -8.17 14.52 -1.25
N VAL A 109 -9.28 15.23 -1.01
CA VAL A 109 -10.28 14.84 0.01
C VAL A 109 -10.98 13.55 -0.39
N GLY A 110 -11.50 13.48 -1.62
CA GLY A 110 -12.21 12.30 -2.11
C GLY A 110 -11.33 11.05 -2.12
N ALA A 111 -10.11 11.17 -2.65
CA ALA A 111 -9.15 10.08 -2.72
C ALA A 111 -8.72 9.63 -1.31
N THR A 112 -8.50 10.54 -0.37
CA THR A 112 -8.15 10.19 1.01
C THR A 112 -9.27 9.44 1.71
N ILE A 113 -10.52 9.90 1.57
CA ILE A 113 -11.69 9.22 2.16
C ILE A 113 -11.88 7.84 1.50
N GLY A 114 -11.73 7.75 0.18
CA GLY A 114 -11.78 6.47 -0.55
C GLY A 114 -10.68 5.50 -0.12
N ALA A 115 -9.44 5.97 0.07
CA ALA A 115 -8.32 5.18 0.58
C ALA A 115 -8.62 4.63 1.97
N VAL A 116 -9.09 5.49 2.88
CA VAL A 116 -9.49 5.10 4.24
C VAL A 116 -10.61 4.07 4.22
N ALA A 117 -11.63 4.26 3.38
CA ALA A 117 -12.72 3.30 3.25
C ALA A 117 -12.23 1.94 2.74
N ALA A 118 -11.41 1.91 1.68
CA ALA A 118 -10.82 0.68 1.16
C ALA A 118 -9.89 0.00 2.18
N PHE A 119 -9.10 0.78 2.93
CA PHE A 119 -8.26 0.28 4.02
C PHE A 119 -9.09 -0.39 5.11
N LEU A 120 -10.16 0.26 5.58
CA LEU A 120 -11.04 -0.31 6.61
C LEU A 120 -11.74 -1.58 6.12
N LEU A 121 -12.29 -1.55 4.90
CA LEU A 121 -12.94 -2.71 4.29
C LEU A 121 -11.98 -3.90 4.12
N GLY A 122 -10.77 -3.64 3.64
CA GLY A 122 -9.70 -4.62 3.52
C GLY A 122 -9.34 -5.28 4.86
N GLY A 123 -9.22 -4.45 5.90
CA GLY A 123 -8.89 -4.89 7.25
C GLY A 123 -9.99 -5.74 7.90
N THR A 124 -11.26 -5.49 7.59
CA THR A 124 -12.39 -6.23 8.18
C THR A 124 -12.79 -7.49 7.41
N ILE A 125 -12.83 -7.44 6.07
CA ILE A 125 -13.41 -8.51 5.24
C ILE A 125 -12.31 -9.36 4.59
N GLY A 126 -11.22 -8.72 4.14
CA GLY A 126 -10.16 -9.34 3.35
C GLY A 126 -8.95 -9.83 4.14
N LYS A 127 -8.79 -9.40 5.40
CA LYS A 127 -7.53 -9.56 6.15
C LYS A 127 -7.01 -10.99 6.22
N SER A 128 -7.88 -11.97 6.52
CA SER A 128 -7.46 -13.37 6.62
C SER A 128 -7.05 -13.96 5.27
N PHE A 129 -7.72 -13.59 4.17
CA PHE A 129 -7.45 -14.10 2.83
C PHE A 129 -6.18 -13.48 2.24
N VAL A 130 -6.05 -12.17 2.38
CA VAL A 130 -4.91 -11.39 1.90
C VAL A 130 -3.65 -11.76 2.69
N ALA A 131 -3.74 -11.86 4.02
CA ALA A 131 -2.61 -12.28 4.85
C ALA A 131 -2.17 -13.72 4.56
N SER A 132 -3.10 -14.67 4.32
CA SER A 132 -2.71 -16.05 4.01
C SER A 132 -2.02 -16.17 2.65
N LYS A 133 -2.44 -15.39 1.66
CA LYS A 133 -1.83 -15.39 0.31
C LYS A 133 -0.48 -14.68 0.30
N LEU A 134 -0.29 -13.66 1.12
CA LEU A 134 0.93 -12.85 1.13
C LEU A 134 1.98 -13.31 2.13
N LYS A 135 1.64 -14.22 3.04
CA LYS A 135 2.58 -14.76 4.03
C LYS A 135 3.83 -15.39 3.40
N ASP A 136 3.68 -15.97 2.21
CA ASP A 136 4.77 -16.64 1.49
C ASP A 136 5.61 -15.68 0.64
N TYR A 137 5.23 -14.40 0.55
CA TYR A 137 5.95 -13.40 -0.21
C TYR A 137 6.94 -12.64 0.68
N PRO A 138 8.27 -12.80 0.48
CA PRO A 138 9.27 -12.17 1.34
C PRO A 138 9.18 -10.64 1.33
N GLN A 139 8.84 -10.04 0.19
CA GLN A 139 8.66 -8.59 0.04
C GLN A 139 7.55 -8.05 0.95
N PHE A 140 6.43 -8.76 1.07
CA PHE A 140 5.33 -8.35 1.94
C PHE A 140 5.72 -8.48 3.42
N LYS A 141 6.48 -9.53 3.77
CA LYS A 141 7.01 -9.69 5.13
C LYS A 141 7.92 -8.52 5.52
N SER A 142 8.89 -8.15 4.68
CA SER A 142 9.78 -7.01 4.91
C SER A 142 8.99 -5.70 5.06
N VAL A 143 7.99 -5.45 4.20
CA VAL A 143 7.13 -4.26 4.33
C VAL A 143 6.35 -4.29 5.64
N SER A 144 5.71 -5.40 5.99
CA SER A 144 4.91 -5.52 7.23
C SER A 144 5.74 -5.24 8.49
N ILE A 145 6.97 -5.75 8.53
CA ILE A 145 7.96 -5.52 9.58
C ILE A 145 8.38 -4.04 9.65
N ALA A 146 8.80 -3.46 8.53
CA ALA A 146 9.25 -2.07 8.50
C ALA A 146 8.11 -1.12 8.88
N THR A 147 6.89 -1.46 8.51
CA THR A 147 5.68 -0.69 8.85
C THR A 147 5.36 -0.75 10.35
N GLN A 148 5.75 -1.81 11.06
CA GLN A 148 5.58 -1.90 12.52
C GLN A 148 6.51 -0.94 13.27
N ARG A 149 7.67 -0.63 12.70
CA ARG A 149 8.65 0.31 13.29
C ARG A 149 8.42 1.75 12.85
N SER A 150 8.10 1.97 11.59
CA SER A 150 7.98 3.30 10.99
C SER A 150 6.84 3.36 9.97
N GLY A 151 5.61 3.11 10.44
CA GLY A 151 4.41 3.00 9.61
C GLY A 151 4.22 4.18 8.67
N PHE A 152 4.25 5.40 9.21
CA PHE A 152 4.16 6.63 8.43
C PHE A 152 5.19 6.71 7.29
N LYS A 153 6.49 6.51 7.59
CA LYS A 153 7.59 6.65 6.61
C LYS A 153 7.44 5.60 5.49
N ILE A 154 7.14 4.36 5.85
CA ILE A 154 7.00 3.27 4.89
C ILE A 154 5.78 3.46 3.99
N VAL A 155 4.62 3.85 4.55
CA VAL A 155 3.42 4.15 3.76
C VAL A 155 3.67 5.33 2.82
N PHE A 156 4.28 6.41 3.30
CA PHE A 156 4.60 7.58 2.49
C PHE A 156 5.52 7.24 1.31
N LEU A 157 6.59 6.47 1.57
CA LEU A 157 7.50 6.03 0.52
C LEU A 157 6.82 5.09 -0.48
N LEU A 158 5.99 4.14 -0.02
CA LEU A 158 5.21 3.26 -0.89
C LEU A 158 4.20 4.01 -1.77
N ARG A 159 3.73 5.19 -1.33
CA ARG A 159 2.83 6.04 -2.12
C ARG A 159 3.58 6.88 -3.15
N LEU A 160 4.77 7.33 -2.80
CA LEU A 160 5.65 8.07 -3.72
C LEU A 160 6.20 7.17 -4.84
N VAL A 161 6.46 5.89 -4.54
CA VAL A 161 6.93 4.95 -5.56
C VAL A 161 5.73 4.22 -6.15
N PRO A 162 5.41 4.38 -7.45
CA PRO A 162 4.31 3.68 -8.10
C PRO A 162 4.66 2.20 -8.39
N LEU A 163 5.15 1.46 -7.39
CA LEU A 163 5.43 0.01 -7.51
C LEU A 163 4.15 -0.79 -7.63
N LEU A 164 3.09 -0.32 -6.98
CA LEU A 164 1.82 -1.01 -6.84
C LEU A 164 0.66 -0.11 -7.27
N PRO A 165 -0.36 -0.66 -7.95
CA PRO A 165 -1.58 0.07 -8.23
C PRO A 165 -2.22 0.62 -6.95
N TYR A 166 -2.70 1.86 -7.02
CA TYR A 166 -3.30 2.60 -5.89
C TYR A 166 -4.30 1.77 -5.07
N ASN A 167 -5.22 1.08 -5.76
CA ASN A 167 -6.26 0.29 -5.13
C ASN A 167 -5.69 -0.94 -4.41
N ILE A 168 -4.73 -1.64 -5.02
CA ILE A 168 -4.08 -2.81 -4.42
C ILE A 168 -3.32 -2.39 -3.15
N LEU A 169 -2.60 -1.27 -3.20
CA LEU A 169 -1.83 -0.77 -2.07
C LEU A 169 -2.72 -0.45 -0.86
N ASN A 170 -3.93 0.08 -1.05
CA ASN A 170 -4.89 0.33 0.03
C ASN A 170 -5.24 -0.96 0.80
N TYR A 171 -5.52 -2.04 0.06
CA TYR A 171 -5.85 -3.34 0.64
C TYR A 171 -4.63 -4.03 1.25
N LEU A 172 -3.44 -3.90 0.65
CA LEU A 172 -2.20 -4.45 1.21
C LEU A 172 -1.81 -3.79 2.53
N LEU A 173 -1.95 -2.47 2.63
CA LEU A 173 -1.65 -1.76 3.87
C LEU A 173 -2.70 -2.02 4.95
N SER A 174 -3.93 -2.41 4.60
CA SER A 174 -4.96 -2.76 5.59
C SER A 174 -4.62 -3.97 6.45
N VAL A 175 -3.75 -4.86 5.95
CA VAL A 175 -3.34 -6.08 6.65
C VAL A 175 -2.05 -5.91 7.44
N THR A 176 -1.34 -4.79 7.28
CA THR A 176 -0.15 -4.45 8.06
C THR A 176 -0.54 -3.73 9.36
N PRO A 177 0.34 -3.71 10.39
CA PRO A 177 0.02 -3.12 11.69
C PRO A 177 0.13 -1.58 11.71
N VAL A 178 -0.34 -0.89 10.66
CA VAL A 178 -0.31 0.59 10.59
C VAL A 178 -1.52 1.15 11.35
N PRO A 179 -1.35 2.14 12.24
CA PRO A 179 -2.48 2.88 12.77
C PRO A 179 -3.13 3.74 11.68
N LEU A 180 -4.45 3.91 11.75
CA LEU A 180 -5.23 4.60 10.71
C LEU A 180 -4.76 6.04 10.45
N TRP A 181 -4.34 6.76 11.50
CA TRP A 181 -3.90 8.14 11.38
C TRP A 181 -2.58 8.25 10.57
N GLU A 182 -1.61 7.36 10.82
CA GLU A 182 -0.35 7.32 10.06
C GLU A 182 -0.62 6.98 8.61
N TYR A 183 -1.47 5.97 8.37
CA TYR A 183 -1.88 5.60 7.02
C TYR A 183 -2.52 6.77 6.28
N THR A 184 -3.44 7.49 6.93
CA THR A 184 -4.20 8.59 6.30
C THR A 184 -3.29 9.77 5.97
N LEU A 185 -2.50 10.25 6.92
CA LEU A 185 -1.61 11.39 6.70
C LEU A 185 -0.48 11.06 5.72
N ALA A 186 0.14 9.89 5.84
CA ALA A 186 1.18 9.45 4.92
C ALA A 186 0.63 9.25 3.50
N SER A 187 -0.58 8.71 3.36
CA SER A 187 -1.23 8.56 2.05
C SER A 187 -1.59 9.90 1.44
N TRP A 188 -2.19 10.80 2.22
CA TRP A 188 -2.53 12.14 1.74
C TRP A 188 -1.28 12.86 1.24
N LEU A 189 -0.21 12.95 2.03
CA LEU A 189 1.04 13.59 1.62
C LEU A 189 1.73 12.87 0.46
N GLY A 190 1.75 11.55 0.47
CA GLY A 190 2.42 10.75 -0.57
C GLY A 190 1.72 10.81 -1.93
N MET A 191 0.41 11.07 -1.96
CA MET A 191 -0.38 11.17 -3.19
C MET A 191 -0.36 12.57 -3.80
N MET A 192 -0.12 13.61 -3.00
CA MET A 192 -0.15 15.02 -3.45
C MET A 192 0.65 15.29 -4.73
N PRO A 193 1.91 14.82 -4.90
CA PRO A 193 2.67 15.11 -6.12
C PRO A 193 1.98 14.58 -7.39
N LEU A 194 1.41 13.38 -7.33
CA LEU A 194 0.73 12.76 -8.46
C LEU A 194 -0.63 13.42 -8.72
N THR A 195 -1.39 13.74 -7.67
CA THR A 195 -2.65 14.50 -7.77
C THR A 195 -2.41 15.84 -8.45
N VAL A 196 -1.42 16.62 -8.00
CA VAL A 196 -1.11 17.93 -8.59
C VAL A 196 -0.75 17.79 -10.07
N ALA A 197 0.07 16.80 -10.43
CA ALA A 197 0.46 16.57 -11.82
C ALA A 197 -0.75 16.23 -12.72
N LEU A 198 -1.64 15.36 -12.27
CA LEU A 198 -2.83 14.96 -13.03
C LEU A 198 -3.86 16.09 -13.12
N VAL A 199 -4.14 16.80 -12.03
CA VAL A 199 -5.05 17.96 -12.04
C VAL A 199 -4.50 19.07 -12.94
N TYR A 200 -3.20 19.33 -12.90
CA TYR A 200 -2.54 20.29 -13.79
C TYR A 200 -2.65 19.88 -15.26
N ALA A 201 -2.45 18.60 -15.57
CA ALA A 201 -2.67 18.07 -16.91
C ALA A 201 -4.12 18.28 -17.37
N GLY A 202 -5.10 18.01 -16.50
CA GLY A 202 -6.52 18.27 -16.77
C GLY A 202 -6.83 19.74 -17.05
N THR A 203 -6.23 20.65 -16.27
CA THR A 203 -6.39 22.11 -16.44
C THR A 203 -5.78 22.56 -17.77
N THR A 204 -4.58 22.07 -18.10
CA THR A 204 -3.88 22.39 -19.35
C THR A 204 -4.66 21.89 -20.58
N LEU A 205 -5.32 20.74 -20.48
CA LEU A 205 -6.18 20.22 -21.56
C LEU A 205 -7.35 21.17 -21.87
N LYS A 206 -7.94 21.79 -20.85
CA LYS A 206 -8.99 22.81 -21.03
C LYS A 206 -8.46 24.05 -21.73
N ASP A 207 -7.32 24.56 -21.27
CA ASP A 207 -6.69 25.71 -21.91
C ASP A 207 -6.40 25.42 -23.39
N ILE A 208 -5.80 24.26 -23.69
CA ILE A 208 -5.51 23.86 -25.08
C ILE A 208 -6.80 23.74 -25.90
N SER A 209 -7.87 23.13 -25.38
CA SER A 209 -9.14 23.05 -26.12
C SER A 209 -9.75 24.43 -26.40
N ASP A 210 -9.61 25.38 -25.47
CA ASP A 210 -10.12 26.75 -25.63
C ASP A 210 -9.28 27.54 -26.64
N VAL A 211 -7.95 27.36 -26.66
CA VAL A 211 -7.07 27.99 -27.67
C VAL A 211 -7.17 27.28 -29.04
N THR A 212 -7.88 26.15 -29.14
CA THR A 212 -7.95 25.35 -30.37
C THR A 212 -8.75 25.99 -31.51
N HIS A 213 -9.46 27.07 -31.24
CA HIS A 213 -10.02 27.94 -32.28
C HIS A 213 -9.00 28.81 -33.03
N GLY A 214 -7.70 28.75 -32.69
CA GLY A 214 -6.63 29.57 -33.27
C GLY A 214 -5.42 28.81 -33.82
N TRP A 215 -5.60 27.64 -34.46
CA TRP A 215 -4.50 26.83 -35.03
C TRP A 215 -3.94 27.39 -36.35
N GLY A 216 -3.58 28.68 -36.36
CA GLY A 216 -2.81 29.32 -37.42
C GLY A 216 -1.34 29.41 -37.03
N GLU A 217 -0.50 28.58 -37.67
CA GLU A 217 0.98 28.60 -37.69
C GLU A 217 1.74 28.42 -36.37
N PHE A 218 1.86 27.15 -35.93
CA PHE A 218 2.83 26.77 -34.89
C PHE A 218 4.26 26.73 -35.47
N SER A 219 5.07 27.74 -35.13
CA SER A 219 6.50 27.81 -35.47
C SER A 219 7.32 26.66 -34.87
N LYS A 220 8.37 26.21 -35.60
CA LYS A 220 9.29 25.11 -35.21
C LYS A 220 9.93 25.30 -33.83
N THR A 221 10.11 26.54 -33.38
CA THR A 221 10.67 26.89 -32.06
C THR A 221 9.74 26.50 -30.90
N ARG A 222 8.42 26.58 -31.09
CA ARG A 222 7.43 26.21 -30.06
C ARG A 222 7.37 24.69 -29.86
N TRP A 223 7.49 23.92 -30.94
CA TRP A 223 7.62 22.46 -30.87
C TRP A 223 8.90 22.04 -30.14
N ALA A 224 10.03 22.71 -30.39
CA ALA A 224 11.29 22.44 -29.69
C ALA A 224 11.17 22.67 -28.16
N MET A 225 10.49 23.75 -27.72
CA MET A 225 10.27 24.00 -26.29
C MET A 225 9.33 22.99 -25.64
N ILE A 226 8.26 22.57 -26.33
CA ILE A 226 7.34 21.54 -25.81
C ILE A 226 8.08 20.22 -25.62
N ILE A 227 8.82 19.75 -26.63
CA ILE A 227 9.60 18.52 -26.54
C ILE A 227 10.64 18.61 -25.42
N PHE A 228 11.33 19.74 -25.28
CA PHE A 228 12.31 19.95 -24.21
C PHE A 228 11.67 19.91 -22.81
N SER A 229 10.52 20.56 -22.62
CA SER A 229 9.78 20.51 -21.35
C SER A 229 9.26 19.10 -21.02
N LEU A 230 8.85 18.34 -22.05
CA LEU A 230 8.41 16.96 -21.90
C LEU A 230 9.58 16.06 -21.46
N VAL A 231 10.74 16.20 -22.11
CA VAL A 231 11.95 15.44 -21.76
C VAL A 231 12.39 15.76 -20.34
N ILE A 232 12.40 17.02 -19.93
CA ILE A 232 12.72 17.43 -18.55
C ILE A 232 11.72 16.83 -17.56
N SER A 233 10.43 16.88 -17.86
CA SER A 233 9.39 16.31 -17.00
C SER A 233 9.56 14.79 -16.83
N VAL A 234 9.89 14.08 -17.91
CA VAL A 234 10.14 12.63 -17.89
C VAL A 234 11.38 12.30 -17.07
N VAL A 235 12.49 13.03 -17.27
CA VAL A 235 13.74 12.83 -16.50
C VAL A 235 13.51 13.10 -15.01
N MET A 236 12.81 14.19 -14.67
CA MET A 236 12.49 14.53 -13.28
C MET A 236 11.63 13.44 -12.63
N MET A 237 10.61 12.95 -13.34
CA MET A 237 9.74 11.87 -12.83
C MET A 237 10.50 10.55 -12.63
N ILE A 238 11.42 10.20 -13.53
CA ILE A 238 12.31 9.04 -13.37
C ILE A 238 13.24 9.23 -12.17
N CYS A 239 13.83 10.41 -11.99
CA CYS A 239 14.67 10.74 -10.84
C CYS A 239 13.90 10.62 -9.53
N VAL A 240 12.72 11.23 -9.42
CA VAL A 240 11.86 11.14 -8.23
C VAL A 240 11.50 9.69 -7.94
N THR A 241 11.12 8.92 -8.95
CA THR A 241 10.81 7.49 -8.79
C THR A 241 12.02 6.71 -8.30
N LYS A 242 13.21 6.95 -8.86
CA LYS A 242 14.45 6.27 -8.45
C LYS A 242 14.90 6.66 -7.05
N VAL A 243 14.79 7.93 -6.69
CA VAL A 243 15.14 8.43 -5.36
C VAL A 243 14.16 7.86 -4.32
N ALA A 244 12.86 7.91 -4.59
CA ALA A 244 11.85 7.35 -3.71
C ALA A 244 12.02 5.83 -3.56
N LYS A 245 12.34 5.10 -4.65
CA LYS A 245 12.63 3.66 -4.60
C LYS A 245 13.89 3.38 -3.78
N SER A 246 14.96 4.12 -4.00
CA SER A 246 16.20 3.96 -3.22
C SER A 246 15.99 4.30 -1.74
N ALA A 247 15.18 5.30 -1.43
CA ALA A 247 14.82 5.64 -0.06
C ALA A 247 13.97 4.55 0.61
N LEU A 248 13.07 3.91 -0.13
CA LEU A 248 12.31 2.75 0.34
C LEU A 248 13.23 1.55 0.60
N ASP A 249 14.10 1.20 -0.36
CA ASP A 249 15.04 0.08 -0.20
C ASP A 249 15.98 0.30 1.00
N LYS A 250 16.46 1.53 1.21
CA LYS A 250 17.25 1.91 2.40
C LYS A 250 16.45 1.78 3.69
N ALA A 251 15.21 2.29 3.73
CA ALA A 251 14.36 2.20 4.92
C ALA A 251 14.02 0.75 5.29
N LEU A 252 13.84 -0.12 4.28
CA LEU A 252 13.63 -1.55 4.48
C LEU A 252 14.90 -2.24 5.02
N ALA A 253 16.07 -1.88 4.48
CA ALA A 253 17.36 -2.44 4.92
C ALA A 253 17.77 -1.99 6.33
N GLU A 254 17.54 -0.72 6.69
CA GLU A 254 17.73 -0.22 8.07
C GLU A 254 16.88 -1.02 9.07
N CYS A 255 15.61 -1.26 8.75
CA CYS A 255 14.72 -2.05 9.60
C CYS A 255 15.16 -3.52 9.75
N GLU A 256 15.74 -4.12 8.70
CA GLU A 256 16.25 -5.49 8.75
C GLU A 256 17.52 -5.60 9.59
N LYS A 257 18.43 -4.63 9.46
CA LYS A 257 19.67 -4.58 10.24
C LYS A 257 19.42 -4.41 11.74
N ASP A 258 18.50 -3.51 12.11
CA ASP A 258 18.12 -3.31 13.51
C ASP A 258 17.53 -4.58 14.15
N MET A 259 16.87 -5.44 13.36
CA MET A 259 16.37 -6.73 13.86
C MET A 259 17.50 -7.72 14.16
N ASP A 260 18.53 -7.76 13.32
CA ASP A 260 19.69 -8.64 13.52
C ASP A 260 20.52 -8.19 14.74
N ASP A 261 20.72 -6.87 14.90
CA ASP A 261 21.41 -6.29 16.06
C ASP A 261 20.65 -6.52 17.38
N THR A 262 19.32 -6.36 17.37
CA THR A 262 18.48 -6.60 18.57
C THR A 262 18.47 -8.09 18.94
N THR A 263 18.32 -8.98 17.95
CA THR A 263 18.30 -10.44 18.18
C THR A 263 19.65 -10.95 18.69
N SER A 264 20.75 -10.42 18.14
CA SER A 264 22.11 -10.76 18.58
C SER A 264 22.39 -10.28 20.00
N SER A 265 21.91 -9.08 20.36
CA SER A 265 22.05 -8.52 21.71
C SER A 265 21.21 -9.29 22.73
N GLU A 266 19.97 -9.64 22.41
CA GLU A 266 19.12 -10.48 23.28
C GLU A 266 19.70 -11.90 23.45
N GLN A 267 20.25 -12.50 22.39
CA GLN A 267 20.92 -13.80 22.50
C GLN A 267 22.20 -13.75 23.35
N LEU A 268 23.00 -12.68 23.25
CA LEU A 268 24.17 -12.48 24.11
C LEU A 268 23.77 -12.32 25.58
N ILE A 269 22.74 -11.53 25.88
CA ILE A 269 22.24 -11.33 27.26
C ILE A 269 21.67 -12.64 27.84
N VAL A 270 20.90 -13.41 27.05
CA VAL A 270 20.36 -14.70 27.50
C VAL A 270 21.47 -15.72 27.71
N THR A 271 22.50 -15.71 26.85
CA THR A 271 23.66 -16.59 27.00
C THR A 271 24.46 -16.24 28.26
N GLU A 272 24.80 -14.97 28.50
CA GLU A 272 25.50 -14.54 29.72
C GLU A 272 24.68 -14.83 31.00
N THR A 273 23.37 -14.57 30.97
CA THR A 273 22.48 -14.83 32.12
C THR A 273 22.37 -16.34 32.43
N SER A 274 22.37 -17.20 31.40
CA SER A 274 22.37 -18.66 31.56
C SER A 274 23.72 -19.23 32.04
N VAL A 275 24.83 -18.57 31.71
CA VAL A 275 26.18 -18.94 32.17
C VAL A 275 26.39 -18.51 33.63
N GLY A 276 25.84 -17.37 34.06
CA GLY A 276 25.92 -16.90 35.45
C GLY A 276 25.09 -17.73 36.45
N LEU A 277 24.01 -18.40 36.01
CA LEU A 277 23.15 -19.23 36.87
C LEU A 277 23.61 -20.70 37.00
N ASN A 278 24.57 -21.14 36.20
CA ASN A 278 25.10 -22.52 36.21
C ASN A 278 26.48 -22.66 36.87
N GLN A 279 27.01 -21.61 37.50
CA GLN A 279 28.17 -21.76 38.37
C GLN A 279 27.74 -22.42 39.69
N PRO A 280 28.20 -23.66 40.00
CA PRO A 280 28.03 -24.19 41.33
C PRO A 280 28.84 -23.30 42.28
N LEU A 281 28.22 -22.84 43.36
CA LEU A 281 28.89 -22.18 44.48
C LEU A 281 29.89 -23.16 45.11
N VAL A 282 31.10 -23.24 44.54
CA VAL A 282 32.21 -24.02 45.09
C VAL A 282 33.08 -23.06 45.90
N ASN A 283 32.89 -23.16 47.21
CA ASN A 283 33.84 -22.92 48.31
C ASN A 283 34.75 -21.68 48.26
N GLU A 284 34.43 -20.71 49.12
CA GLU A 284 35.42 -19.80 49.69
C GLU A 284 35.14 -19.53 51.18
N ILE A 285 35.04 -20.60 51.98
CA ILE A 285 34.96 -20.51 53.45
C ILE A 285 35.75 -21.65 54.11
N ASP A 286 37.05 -21.83 53.81
CA ASP A 286 37.94 -22.59 54.73
C ASP A 286 39.44 -22.42 54.45
N GLN A 287 39.98 -21.20 54.50
CA GLN A 287 41.45 -21.02 54.52
C GLN A 287 41.99 -20.06 55.58
N ASP A 288 41.16 -19.47 56.45
CA ASP A 288 41.63 -18.44 57.42
C ASP A 288 41.62 -18.88 58.90
N GLN A 289 41.63 -20.19 59.20
CA GLN A 289 41.68 -20.70 60.58
C GLN A 289 42.91 -21.56 60.91
N ALA A 290 43.84 -21.80 59.96
CA ALA A 290 44.98 -22.70 60.18
C ALA A 290 46.33 -22.00 60.48
N ASN A 291 46.34 -20.70 60.84
CA ASN A 291 47.60 -19.98 61.08
C ASN A 291 47.65 -19.18 62.40
N GLN A 292 46.96 -19.65 63.44
CA GLN A 292 47.11 -19.13 64.82
C GLN A 292 47.39 -20.23 65.86
N GLN A 293 48.29 -21.16 65.54
CA GLN A 293 48.91 -22.00 66.57
C GLN A 293 50.36 -22.33 66.20
N LYS A 294 51.24 -21.34 66.36
CA LYS A 294 52.65 -21.52 66.69
C LYS A 294 53.23 -20.26 67.31
#